data_AF-A0AAW8K588-F1
#
_entry.id   AF-A0AAW8K588-F1
#
_cell.length_a   1.000
_cell.length_b   1.000
_cell.length_c   1.000
_cell.angle_alpha   90.00
_cell.angle_beta   90.00
_cell.angle_gamma   90.00
#
_symmetry.space_group_name_H-M   'P 1'
#
loop_
_entity.id
_entity.type
_entity.pdbx_description
1 polymer ?
#
loop_
_entity_poly.entity_id
_entity_poly.type
_entity_poly.pdbx_seq_one_letter_code
_entity_poly.pdbx_strand_id
1 'polypeptide(L)' 'KEKNKGGTRLKKKAVAQMLVEMFNEHPEKDYNIKEIFAQFKASNHATKMVVMDVLDDLVLDDYVTTDGNGNYRNA' A
#
# COMPACT_ATOMS: atom_id res chain seq x y z
N LYS A 1 24.77 3.54 -13.77
CA LYS A 1 24.48 4.42 -12.61
C LYS A 1 23.55 3.68 -11.66
N GLU A 2 24.09 2.84 -10.79
CA GLU A 2 23.31 2.21 -9.72
C GLU A 2 23.07 3.24 -8.62
N LYS A 3 21.87 3.84 -8.62
CA LYS A 3 21.42 4.63 -7.48
C LYS A 3 21.09 3.67 -6.35
N ASN A 4 21.79 3.80 -5.24
CA ASN A 4 21.50 3.21 -3.93
C ASN A 4 19.98 3.12 -3.67
N LYS A 5 19.36 1.97 -3.98
CA LYS A 5 17.93 1.65 -3.74
C LYS A 5 17.70 0.97 -2.37
N GLY A 6 18.74 0.80 -1.55
CA GLY A 6 18.68 0.06 -0.30
C GLY A 6 17.74 0.69 0.75
N GLY A 7 17.77 2.02 0.90
CA GLY A 7 16.94 2.73 1.87
C GLY A 7 15.44 2.78 1.50
N THR A 8 15.12 2.87 0.21
CA THR A 8 13.73 2.88 -0.27
C THR A 8 13.09 1.50 -0.16
N ARG A 9 13.86 0.42 -0.41
CA ARG A 9 13.35 -0.95 -0.36
C ARG A 9 12.94 -1.35 1.06
N LEU A 10 13.69 -0.93 2.08
CA LEU A 10 13.32 -1.15 3.48
C LEU A 10 11.99 -0.46 3.83
N LYS A 11 11.77 0.77 3.36
CA LYS A 11 10.51 1.50 3.57
C LYS A 11 9.33 0.84 2.85
N LYS A 12 9.50 0.44 1.59
CA LYS A 12 8.45 -0.29 0.85
C LYS A 12 8.07 -1.60 1.54
N LYS A 13 9.07 -2.38 2.01
CA LYS A 13 8.82 -3.62 2.73
C LYS A 13 8.02 -3.41 4.01
N ALA A 14 8.34 -2.38 4.79
CA ALA A 14 7.59 -2.04 6.00
C ALA A 14 6.14 -1.64 5.69
N VAL A 15 5.93 -0.82 4.65
CA VAL A 15 4.59 -0.42 4.19
C VAL A 15 3.80 -1.64 3.70
N ALA A 16 4.42 -2.55 2.95
CA ALA A 16 3.79 -3.77 2.47
C ALA A 16 3.31 -4.63 3.63
N GLN A 17 4.17 -4.86 4.63
CA GLN A 17 3.78 -5.64 5.80
C GLN A 17 2.59 -5.02 6.55
N MET A 18 2.59 -3.71 6.76
CA MET A 18 1.48 -3.01 7.41
C MET A 18 0.18 -3.08 6.59
N LEU A 19 0.26 -3.01 5.25
CA LEU A 19 -0.92 -3.14 4.38
C LEU A 19 -1.47 -4.56 4.45
N VAL A 20 -0.60 -5.57 4.38
CA VAL A 20 -0.95 -6.99 4.53
C VAL A 20 -1.64 -7.24 5.87
N GLU A 21 -1.08 -6.75 6.97
CA GLU A 21 -1.70 -6.87 8.30
C GLU A 21 -3.08 -6.19 8.34
N MET A 22 -3.21 -4.97 7.80
CA MET A 22 -4.46 -4.22 7.74
C MET A 22 -5.57 -4.93 6.97
N PHE A 23 -5.27 -5.49 5.78
CA PHE A 23 -6.26 -6.21 4.98
C PHE A 23 -6.58 -7.60 5.55
N ASN A 24 -5.66 -8.22 6.29
CA ASN A 24 -5.92 -9.50 6.98
C ASN A 24 -6.75 -9.33 8.27
N GLU A 25 -6.63 -8.19 8.96
CA GLU A 25 -7.43 -7.90 10.17
C GLU A 25 -8.93 -7.78 9.84
N HIS A 26 -9.27 -7.26 8.66
CA HIS A 26 -10.64 -7.05 8.22
C HIS A 26 -10.82 -7.45 6.74
N PRO A 27 -10.83 -8.76 6.42
CA PRO A 27 -10.82 -9.24 5.04
C PRO A 27 -12.09 -8.88 4.24
N GLU A 28 -13.21 -8.67 4.92
CA GLU A 28 -14.49 -8.28 4.33
C GLU A 28 -14.67 -6.77 4.15
N LYS A 29 -13.71 -5.95 4.64
CA LYS A 29 -13.81 -4.51 4.60
C LYS A 29 -13.09 -3.93 3.38
N ASP A 30 -13.81 -3.10 2.64
CA ASP A 30 -13.25 -2.23 1.63
C ASP A 30 -12.62 -0.98 2.28
N TYR A 31 -11.45 -0.59 1.81
CA TYR A 31 -10.75 0.62 2.22
C TYR A 31 -10.54 1.53 1.01
N ASN A 32 -10.94 2.78 1.13
CA ASN A 32 -10.59 3.77 0.11
C ASN A 32 -9.18 4.31 0.35
N ILE A 33 -8.56 4.84 -0.69
CA ILE A 33 -7.18 5.30 -0.64
C ILE A 33 -6.94 6.44 0.36
N LYS A 34 -7.97 7.26 0.64
CA LYS A 34 -7.85 8.35 1.62
C LYS A 34 -7.81 7.78 3.05
N GLU A 35 -8.57 6.72 3.33
CA GLU A 35 -8.52 6.00 4.61
C GLU A 35 -7.16 5.34 4.81
N ILE A 36 -6.64 4.68 3.78
CA ILE A 36 -5.30 4.09 3.82
C ILE A 36 -4.26 5.20 4.10
N PHE A 37 -4.29 6.33 3.41
CA PHE A 37 -3.37 7.43 3.71
C PHE A 37 -3.50 7.97 5.13
N ALA A 38 -4.71 8.06 5.67
CA ALA A 38 -4.92 8.49 7.05
C ALA A 38 -4.32 7.50 8.05
N GLN A 39 -4.51 6.20 7.85
CA GLN A 39 -3.98 5.14 8.71
C GLN A 39 -2.45 5.09 8.71
N PHE A 40 -1.84 5.33 7.56
CA PHE A 40 -0.38 5.36 7.39
C PHE A 40 0.23 6.75 7.69
N LYS A 41 -0.60 7.74 8.06
CA LYS A 41 -0.19 9.15 8.23
C LYS A 41 0.58 9.69 7.00
N ALA A 42 0.22 9.22 5.82
CA ALA A 42 0.82 9.61 4.55
C ALA A 42 0.29 10.99 4.11
N SER A 43 0.79 12.05 4.73
CA SER A 43 0.32 13.43 4.47
C SER A 43 1.00 14.07 3.25
N ASN A 44 2.28 13.79 3.02
CA ASN A 44 3.04 14.35 1.92
C ASN A 44 2.99 13.48 0.65
N HIS A 45 3.24 14.10 -0.50
CA HIS A 45 3.18 13.43 -1.80
C HIS A 45 4.13 12.22 -1.91
N ALA A 46 5.37 12.34 -1.42
CA ALA A 46 6.35 11.26 -1.53
C ALA A 46 5.92 10.00 -0.76
N THR A 47 5.39 10.14 0.46
CA THR A 47 4.88 9.01 1.24
C THR A 47 3.63 8.40 0.59
N LYS A 48 2.73 9.23 0.04
CA LYS A 48 1.56 8.73 -0.70
C LYS A 48 1.97 7.89 -1.91
N MET A 49 2.97 8.35 -2.68
CA MET A 49 3.48 7.58 -3.81
C MET A 49 4.10 6.25 -3.37
N VAL A 50 4.78 6.20 -2.22
CA VAL A 50 5.30 4.93 -1.69
C VAL A 50 4.16 3.96 -1.32
N VAL A 51 3.08 4.45 -0.72
CA VAL A 51 1.91 3.62 -0.39
C VAL A 51 1.23 3.12 -1.67
N MET A 52 1.03 4.00 -2.66
CA MET A 52 0.46 3.63 -3.96
C MET A 52 1.31 2.59 -4.70
N ASP A 53 2.62 2.82 -4.80
CA ASP A 53 3.54 1.87 -5.43
C ASP A 53 3.42 0.46 -4.81
N VAL A 54 3.27 0.39 -3.48
CA VAL A 54 3.15 -0.89 -2.78
C VAL A 54 1.77 -1.51 -2.96
N LEU A 55 0.70 -0.71 -2.98
CA LEU A 55 -0.64 -1.20 -3.31
C LEU A 55 -0.66 -1.79 -4.73
N ASP A 56 -0.03 -1.13 -5.70
CA ASP A 56 0.10 -1.65 -7.07
C ASP A 56 0.87 -2.99 -7.08
N ASP A 57 1.99 -3.09 -6.35
CA ASP A 57 2.74 -4.34 -6.21
C ASP A 57 1.84 -5.46 -5.61
N LEU A 58 1.04 -5.16 -4.57
CA LEU A 58 0.13 -6.13 -3.94
C LEU A 58 -1.07 -6.52 -4.83
N VAL A 59 -1.54 -5.62 -5.69
CA VAL A 59 -2.56 -5.95 -6.71
C VAL A 59 -1.97 -6.89 -7.77
N LEU A 60 -0.72 -6.65 -8.20
CA LEU A 60 -0.04 -7.51 -9.18
C LEU A 60 0.24 -8.92 -8.63
N ASP A 61 0.45 -9.05 -7.32
CA ASP A 61 0.67 -10.31 -6.62
C ASP A 61 -0.65 -11.01 -6.18
N ASP A 62 -1.82 -10.53 -6.64
CA ASP A 62 -3.16 -11.03 -6.29
C ASP A 62 -3.44 -11.06 -4.77
N TYR A 63 -2.79 -10.18 -3.99
CA TYR A 63 -2.99 -10.09 -2.54
C TYR A 63 -4.16 -9.18 -2.16
N VAL A 64 -4.37 -8.11 -2.93
CA VAL A 64 -5.53 -7.22 -2.82
C VAL A 64 -6.13 -6.98 -4.20
N THR A 65 -7.41 -6.65 -4.25
CA THR A 65 -8.07 -6.20 -5.47
C THR A 65 -8.44 -4.73 -5.38
N THR A 66 -8.54 -4.06 -6.52
CA THR A 66 -9.02 -2.69 -6.63
C THR A 66 -10.15 -2.56 -7.64
N ASP A 67 -11.08 -1.64 -7.40
CA ASP A 67 -12.15 -1.28 -8.34
C ASP A 67 -11.71 -0.25 -9.41
N GLY A 68 -10.44 0.19 -9.36
CA GLY A 68 -9.91 1.22 -10.24
C GLY A 68 -10.29 2.66 -9.87
N ASN A 69 -11.13 2.85 -8.84
CA ASN A 69 -11.55 4.16 -8.33
C ASN A 69 -10.86 4.51 -7.00
N GLY A 70 -9.81 3.78 -6.66
CA GLY A 70 -9.04 3.96 -5.43
C GLY A 70 -9.67 3.28 -4.22
N ASN A 71 -10.56 2.31 -4.42
CA ASN A 71 -10.98 1.39 -3.36
C ASN A 71 -10.20 0.08 -3.48
N TYR A 72 -9.83 -0.48 -2.33
CA TYR A 72 -9.03 -1.69 -2.21
C TYR A 72 -9.66 -2.63 -1.19
N ARG A 73 -9.56 -3.93 -1.43
CA ARG A 73 -10.02 -4.98 -0.52
C ARG A 73 -9.10 -6.19 -0.60
N ASN A 74 -9.21 -7.09 0.37
CA ASN A 74 -8.55 -8.39 0.32
C ASN A 74 -9.04 -9.18 -0.93
N ALA A 75 -8.13 -9.87 -1.62
CA ALA A 75 -8.41 -10.58 -2.88
C ALA A 75 -9.12 -11.93 -2.69
#